data_AF-A0A3R7RR28-F1
#
_entry.id   AF-A0A3R7RR28-F1
#
_cell.length_a   1.000
_cell.length_b   1.000
_cell.length_c   1.000
_cell.angle_alpha   90.00
_cell.angle_beta   90.00
_cell.angle_gamma   90.00
#
_symmetry.space_group_name_H-M   'P 1'
#
loop_
_entity.id
_entity.type
_entity.pdbx_description
1 polymer ?
#
loop_
_entity_poly.entity_id
_entity_poly.type
_entity_poly.pdbx_seq_one_letter_code
_entity_poly.pdbx_strand_id
1 'polypeptide(L)'
;MRILPWARPDAYIAGEQLKEVRLLRRAILSSHVTQGEIGDSYLVSAMTSLAASMYRVYDVFLYPVRAARGKAERALGAYWVTLNYNDWWWCPVLIDDHLPGCREEPEFARCAIDFRCIW
;
A
#
# COMPACT_ATOMS: atom_id res chain seq x y z
N MET A 1 -14.24 21.50 2.58
CA MET A 1 -13.72 20.34 1.82
C MET A 1 -12.32 20.70 1.36
N ARG A 2 -11.29 19.96 1.80
CA ARG A 2 -9.91 20.18 1.37
C ARG A 2 -9.71 19.47 0.03
N ILE A 3 -9.19 20.17 -0.98
CA ILE A 3 -8.83 19.55 -2.26
C ILE A 3 -7.48 18.87 -2.05
N LEU A 4 -7.45 17.55 -2.16
CA LEU A 4 -6.22 16.76 -2.04
C LEU A 4 -5.69 16.47 -3.45
N PRO A 5 -4.46 16.89 -3.78
CA PRO A 5 -3.86 16.49 -5.03
C PRO A 5 -3.53 14.99 -5.00
N TRP A 6 -3.50 14.39 -6.18
CA TRP A 6 -2.99 13.05 -6.36
C TRP A 6 -1.48 13.13 -6.55
N ALA A 7 -0.75 12.27 -5.85
CA ALA A 7 0.69 12.29 -5.80
C ALA A 7 1.25 10.86 -5.86
N ARG A 8 2.38 10.70 -6.56
CA ARG A 8 3.20 9.48 -6.48
C ARG A 8 4.22 9.60 -5.35
N PRO A 9 4.86 8.48 -4.95
CA PRO A 9 5.96 8.51 -3.99
C PRO A 9 7.09 9.48 -4.35
N ASP A 10 7.33 9.76 -5.64
CA ASP A 10 8.32 10.74 -6.10
C ASP A 10 8.02 12.21 -5.73
N ALA A 11 6.78 12.52 -5.33
CA ALA A 11 6.38 13.85 -4.93
C ALA A 11 6.72 14.19 -3.46
N TYR A 12 6.89 13.17 -2.61
CA TYR A 12 7.12 13.32 -1.16
C TYR A 12 8.31 12.51 -0.62
N ILE A 13 8.96 11.67 -1.42
CA ILE A 13 10.18 10.94 -1.06
C ILE A 13 11.37 11.53 -1.81
N ALA A 14 12.48 11.73 -1.09
CA ALA A 14 13.72 12.24 -1.68
C ALA A 14 14.24 11.34 -2.81
N GLY A 15 14.78 11.95 -3.87
CA GLY A 15 15.22 11.25 -5.07
C GLY A 15 16.20 10.10 -4.82
N GLU A 16 17.12 10.25 -3.86
CA GLU A 16 18.06 9.18 -3.51
C GLU A 16 17.36 7.95 -2.91
N GLN A 17 16.23 8.17 -2.24
CA GLN A 17 15.46 7.14 -1.53
C GLN A 17 14.38 6.49 -2.40
N LEU A 18 14.06 7.04 -3.58
CA LEU A 18 13.04 6.47 -4.47
C LEU A 18 13.34 5.02 -4.88
N LYS A 19 14.63 4.69 -5.02
CA LYS A 19 15.07 3.33 -5.33
C LYS A 19 14.78 2.32 -4.23
N GLU A 20 14.46 2.78 -3.02
CA GLU A 20 14.14 1.97 -1.86
C GLU A 20 12.63 1.81 -1.63
N VAL A 21 11.79 2.49 -2.41
CA VAL A 21 10.33 2.38 -2.32
C VAL A 21 9.90 0.97 -2.73
N ARG A 22 9.18 0.29 -1.85
CA ARG A 22 8.71 -1.08 -2.06
C ARG A 22 7.32 -1.21 -1.46
N LEU A 23 6.48 -2.00 -2.12
CA LEU A 23 5.18 -2.40 -1.59
C LEU A 23 5.32 -2.94 -0.16
N LEU A 24 6.17 -3.96 -0.01
CA LEU A 24 6.49 -4.55 1.28
C LEU A 24 7.96 -4.30 1.57
N ARG A 25 8.23 -3.46 2.56
CA ARG A 25 9.59 -3.06 2.99
C ARG A 25 9.81 -3.47 4.43
N ARG A 26 10.92 -4.17 4.70
CA ARG A 26 11.32 -4.64 6.04
C ARG A 26 10.20 -5.49 6.68
N ALA A 27 10.19 -5.58 8.01
CA ALA A 27 9.13 -6.25 8.75
C ALA A 27 7.84 -5.43 8.70
N ILE A 28 6.72 -6.10 8.43
CA ILE A 28 5.39 -5.51 8.54
C ILE A 28 4.87 -5.79 9.95
N LEU A 29 4.56 -4.74 10.69
CA LEU A 29 4.06 -4.81 12.07
C LEU A 29 2.75 -4.04 12.18
N SER A 30 1.86 -4.49 13.07
CA SER A 30 0.61 -3.81 13.38
C SER A 30 0.82 -2.35 13.81
N SER A 31 1.91 -2.05 14.53
CA SER A 31 2.26 -0.69 14.97
C SER A 31 2.68 0.24 13.83
N HIS A 32 2.94 -0.28 12.63
CA HIS A 32 3.31 0.55 11.48
C HIS A 32 2.07 1.16 10.81
N VAL A 33 0.90 0.54 10.94
CA VAL A 33 -0.35 1.01 10.31
C VAL A 33 -0.88 2.22 11.08
N THR A 34 -0.98 3.35 10.40
CA THR A 34 -1.45 4.62 10.98
C THR A 34 -2.75 5.04 10.31
N GLN A 35 -3.72 5.48 11.11
CA GLN A 35 -4.98 6.02 10.63
C GLN A 35 -4.78 7.39 9.98
N GLY A 36 -5.46 7.63 8.86
CA GLY A 36 -5.54 8.95 8.22
C GLY A 36 -6.88 9.65 8.44
N GLU A 37 -7.13 10.68 7.65
CA GLU A 37 -8.19 11.67 7.94
C GLU A 37 -9.60 11.34 7.38
N ILE A 38 -9.83 10.16 6.78
CA ILE A 38 -11.12 9.82 6.12
C ILE A 38 -12.11 9.05 7.02
N GLY A 39 -11.76 8.78 8.28
CA GLY A 39 -12.68 8.16 9.24
C GLY A 39 -12.94 6.66 9.00
N ASP A 40 -12.06 5.98 8.27
CA ASP A 40 -12.10 4.56 7.93
C ASP A 40 -11.46 3.67 9.01
N SER A 41 -11.70 3.98 10.29
CA SER A 41 -11.09 3.28 11.43
C SER A 41 -11.34 1.77 11.43
N TYR A 42 -12.48 1.33 10.88
CA TYR A 42 -12.79 -0.08 10.65
C TYR A 42 -11.76 -0.75 9.72
N LEU A 43 -11.51 -0.14 8.55
CA LEU A 43 -10.57 -0.66 7.56
C LEU A 43 -9.15 -0.64 8.11
N VAL A 44 -8.76 0.45 8.77
CA VAL A 44 -7.44 0.59 9.42
C VAL A 44 -7.24 -0.48 10.49
N SER A 45 -8.25 -0.74 11.32
CA SER A 45 -8.18 -1.80 12.34
C SER A 45 -8.06 -3.20 11.72
N ALA A 46 -8.74 -3.45 10.59
CA ALA A 46 -8.61 -4.69 9.83
C ALA A 46 -7.21 -4.85 9.24
N MET A 47 -6.62 -3.78 8.68
CA MET A 47 -5.24 -3.76 8.19
C MET A 47 -4.23 -4.03 9.32
N THR A 48 -4.42 -3.39 10.47
CA THR A 48 -3.60 -3.63 11.68
C THR A 48 -3.66 -5.08 12.15
N SER A 49 -4.85 -5.69 12.09
CA SER A 49 -5.05 -7.11 12.42
C SER A 49 -4.41 -8.04 11.39
N LEU A 50 -4.50 -7.70 10.11
CA LEU A 50 -3.83 -8.43 9.03
C LEU A 50 -2.30 -8.38 9.19
N ALA A 51 -1.76 -7.21 9.56
CA ALA A 51 -0.33 -6.99 9.80
C ALA A 51 0.25 -7.83 10.94
N ALA A 52 -0.59 -8.37 11.85
CA ALA A 52 -0.14 -9.30 12.87
C ALA A 52 0.43 -10.60 12.27
N SER A 53 0.08 -10.90 11.01
CA SER A 53 0.68 -11.98 10.23
C SER A 53 1.19 -11.47 8.88
N MET A 54 2.49 -11.20 8.82
CA MET A 54 3.16 -10.75 7.60
C MET A 54 2.92 -11.67 6.39
N TYR A 55 2.79 -12.99 6.61
CA TYR A 55 2.47 -13.94 5.54
C TYR A 55 1.11 -13.68 4.90
N ARG A 56 0.09 -13.30 5.69
CA ARG A 56 -1.23 -12.97 5.17
C ARG A 56 -1.21 -11.66 4.36
N VAL A 57 -0.41 -10.69 4.77
CA VAL A 57 -0.18 -9.47 3.98
C VAL A 57 0.47 -9.83 2.65
N TYR A 58 1.49 -10.70 2.65
CA TYR A 58 2.11 -11.18 1.41
C TYR A 58 1.09 -11.83 0.48
N ASP A 59 0.25 -12.72 0.99
CA ASP A 59 -0.73 -13.46 0.20
C ASP A 59 -1.70 -12.54 -0.54
N VAL A 60 -2.11 -11.44 0.09
CA VAL A 60 -3.00 -10.43 -0.52
C VAL A 60 -2.32 -9.74 -1.71
N PHE A 61 -1.01 -9.53 -1.68
CA PHE A 61 -0.25 -8.86 -2.75
C PHE A 61 0.53 -9.82 -3.69
N LEU A 62 0.28 -11.12 -3.57
CA LEU A 62 0.85 -12.11 -4.49
C LEU A 62 0.27 -11.90 -5.88
N TYR A 63 1.15 -11.91 -6.87
CA TYR A 63 0.74 -11.80 -8.27
C TYR A 63 0.11 -13.12 -8.74
N PRO A 64 -1.07 -13.11 -9.37
CA PRO A 64 -1.86 -14.32 -9.60
C PRO A 64 -1.26 -15.32 -10.60
N VAL A 65 -0.41 -14.87 -11.53
CA VAL A 65 0.06 -15.74 -12.65
C VAL A 65 1.55 -16.06 -12.57
N ARG A 66 2.43 -15.05 -12.51
CA ARG A 66 3.89 -15.21 -12.39
C ARG A 66 4.56 -14.09 -11.60
N ALA A 67 5.36 -14.44 -10.61
CA ALA A 67 6.12 -13.47 -9.79
C ALA A 67 7.01 -12.51 -10.62
N ALA A 68 7.63 -13.00 -11.70
CA ALA A 68 8.47 -12.18 -12.58
C ALA A 68 7.68 -11.03 -13.25
N ARG A 69 6.43 -11.29 -13.65
CA ARG A 69 5.55 -10.28 -14.23
C ARG A 69 5.10 -9.27 -13.19
N GLY A 70 4.73 -9.73 -11.98
CA GLY A 70 4.46 -8.84 -10.86
C GLY A 70 5.65 -7.93 -10.50
N LYS A 71 6.89 -8.42 -10.61
CA LYS A 71 8.09 -7.59 -10.41
C LYS A 71 8.23 -6.51 -11.49
N ALA A 72 7.97 -6.85 -12.76
CA ALA A 72 8.04 -5.89 -13.87
C ALA A 72 6.94 -4.82 -13.76
N GLU A 73 5.72 -5.21 -13.42
CA GLU A 73 4.59 -4.29 -13.26
C GLU A 73 4.77 -3.36 -12.05
N ARG A 74 5.29 -3.87 -10.93
CA ARG A 74 5.64 -3.01 -9.77
C ARG A 74 6.72 -1.98 -10.09
N ALA A 75 7.65 -2.29 -11.01
CA ALA A 75 8.65 -1.33 -11.46
C ALA A 75 8.04 -0.16 -12.27
N LEU A 76 6.82 -0.34 -12.79
CA LEU A 76 6.03 0.69 -13.48
C LEU A 76 5.04 1.39 -12.53
N GLY A 77 5.08 1.08 -11.23
CA GLY A 77 4.12 1.60 -10.25
C GLY A 77 2.74 0.94 -10.34
N ALA A 78 2.66 -0.30 -10.83
CA ALA A 78 1.41 -1.08 -10.89
C ALA A 78 1.46 -2.26 -9.90
N TYR A 79 0.45 -2.36 -9.05
CA TYR A 79 0.37 -3.28 -7.92
C TYR A 79 -0.88 -4.13 -8.02
N TRP A 80 -0.73 -5.43 -7.75
CA TRP A 80 -1.85 -6.36 -7.68
C TRP A 80 -2.21 -6.63 -6.24
N VAL A 81 -3.50 -6.55 -5.96
CA VAL A 81 -4.09 -6.87 -4.67
C VAL A 81 -5.24 -7.85 -4.90
N THR A 82 -5.32 -8.90 -4.10
CA THR A 82 -6.40 -9.89 -4.17
C THR A 82 -7.40 -9.58 -3.08
N LEU A 83 -8.61 -9.16 -3.46
CA LEU A 83 -9.66 -8.78 -2.54
C LEU A 83 -10.76 -9.84 -2.53
N ASN A 84 -11.28 -10.15 -1.36
CA ASN A 84 -12.50 -10.94 -1.25
C ASN A 84 -13.71 -10.03 -1.46
N TYR A 85 -14.58 -10.38 -2.41
CA TYR A 85 -15.79 -9.62 -2.69
C TYR A 85 -17.00 -10.57 -2.69
N ASN A 86 -18.03 -10.23 -1.92
CA ASN A 86 -19.29 -10.96 -1.77
C ASN A 86 -19.13 -12.46 -1.41
N ASP A 87 -18.19 -12.79 -0.52
CA ASP A 87 -18.03 -14.10 0.12
C ASP A 87 -17.84 -15.32 -0.80
N TRP A 88 -17.68 -15.12 -2.11
CA TRP A 88 -17.61 -16.24 -3.06
C TRP A 88 -16.30 -16.33 -3.83
N TRP A 89 -15.70 -15.19 -4.22
CA TRP A 89 -14.46 -15.19 -5.02
C TRP A 89 -13.43 -14.14 -4.59
N TRP A 90 -12.17 -14.58 -4.64
CA TRP A 90 -10.99 -13.73 -4.52
C TRP A 90 -10.70 -13.11 -5.89
N CYS A 91 -10.84 -11.79 -5.96
CA CYS A 91 -10.71 -11.02 -7.19
C CYS A 91 -9.37 -10.29 -7.21
N PRO A 92 -8.49 -10.55 -8.20
CA PRO A 92 -7.28 -9.75 -8.38
C PRO A 92 -7.64 -8.39 -8.97
N VAL A 93 -7.19 -7.31 -8.32
CA VAL A 93 -7.39 -5.92 -8.72
C VAL A 93 -6.02 -5.30 -8.96
N LEU A 94 -5.89 -4.55 -10.07
CA LEU A 94 -4.71 -3.77 -10.40
C LEU A 94 -4.90 -2.32 -9.97
N ILE A 95 -3.97 -1.80 -9.19
CA ILE A 95 -3.96 -0.44 -8.62
C ILE A 95 -2.59 0.19 -8.90
N ASP A 96 -2.51 1.51 -9.02
CA ASP A 96 -1.24 2.23 -9.12
C ASP A 96 -0.83 2.88 -7.78
N ASP A 97 0.34 3.53 -7.74
CA ASP A 97 0.80 4.31 -6.58
C ASP A 97 0.40 5.79 -6.64
N HIS A 98 -0.62 6.15 -7.44
CA HIS A 98 -1.20 7.49 -7.39
C HIS A 98 -2.16 7.55 -6.21
N LEU A 99 -1.71 8.15 -5.10
CA LEU A 99 -2.51 8.24 -3.88
C LEU A 99 -2.81 9.71 -3.53
N PRO A 100 -3.97 10.00 -2.90
CA PRO A 100 -4.22 11.31 -2.33
C PRO A 100 -3.19 11.65 -1.26
N GLY A 101 -2.45 12.74 -1.46
CA GLY A 101 -1.35 13.11 -0.57
C GLY A 101 -0.84 14.52 -0.86
N CYS A 102 -0.38 15.19 0.19
CA CYS A 102 0.33 16.45 0.08
C CYS A 102 1.83 16.19 -0.13
N ARG A 103 2.62 17.24 -0.41
CA ARG A 103 4.07 17.15 -0.69
C ARG A 103 4.93 16.51 0.41
N GLU A 104 4.35 16.15 1.55
CA GLU A 104 5.07 15.66 2.73
C GLU A 104 4.74 14.20 3.07
N GLU A 105 3.50 13.76 2.86
CA GLU A 105 3.07 12.40 3.20
C GLU A 105 1.74 12.00 2.52
N PRO A 106 1.46 10.68 2.42
CA PRO A 106 0.12 10.20 2.09
C PRO A 106 -0.92 10.69 3.13
N GLU A 107 -2.13 11.02 2.67
CA GLU A 107 -3.17 11.59 3.53
C GLU A 107 -3.90 10.52 4.38
N PHE A 108 -4.08 9.35 3.79
CA PHE A 108 -4.91 8.29 4.35
C PHE A 108 -4.05 7.26 5.10
N ALA A 109 -4.54 6.01 5.19
CA ALA A 109 -3.83 4.94 5.84
C ALA A 109 -2.39 4.81 5.29
N ARG A 110 -1.42 4.76 6.20
CA ARG A 110 0.01 4.81 5.84
C ARG A 110 0.91 4.16 6.87
N CYS A 111 2.17 3.94 6.47
CA CYS A 111 3.26 3.61 7.37
C CYS A 111 3.95 4.89 7.90
N ALA A 112 3.66 5.30 9.14
CA ALA A 112 4.25 6.53 9.70
C ALA A 112 5.75 6.43 10.01
N ILE A 113 6.28 5.22 10.17
CA ILE A 113 7.70 4.98 10.50
C ILE A 113 8.57 4.93 9.23
N ASP A 114 7.96 4.64 8.07
CA ASP A 114 8.68 4.44 6.83
C ASP A 114 7.80 4.66 5.59
N PHE A 115 7.80 5.88 5.06
CA PHE A 115 7.03 6.25 3.86
C PHE A 115 7.43 5.53 2.58
N ARG A 116 8.59 4.83 2.59
CA ARG A 116 9.02 3.97 1.48
C ARG A 116 8.28 2.63 1.45
N CYS A 117 7.51 2.31 2.50
CA CYS A 117 6.64 1.15 2.59
C CYS A 117 5.22 1.59 2.23
N ILE A 118 4.70 1.09 1.10
CA ILE A 118 3.49 1.64 0.45
C ILE A 118 2.33 0.64 0.39
N TRP A 119 2.38 -0.47 1.14
CA TRP A 119 1.25 -1.38 1.29
C TRP A 119 0.16 -0.80 2.21
#